data_AF-A0A1I1NGB6-F1
#
_entry.id   AF-A0A1I1NGB6-F1
#
_cell.length_a   1.000
_cell.length_b   1.000
_cell.length_c   1.000
_cell.angle_alpha   90.00
_cell.angle_beta   90.00
_cell.angle_gamma   90.00
#
_symmetry.space_group_name_H-M   'P 1'
#
loop_
_entity.id
_entity.type
_entity.pdbx_description
1 polymer ?
#
loop_
_entity_poly.entity_id
_entity_poly.type
_entity_poly.pdbx_seq_one_letter_code
_entity_poly.pdbx_strand_id
1 'polypeptide(L)'
;MYEYMTEPLINTLNALPKLAGDPAHSAELKAVAQALEQMAVSAAEANRASADPSDRLTGSVIVDGLRAAAEICRSAVEQAA
;
A
#
# COMPACT_ATOMS: atom_id res chain seq x y z
N MET A 1 -15.45 4.39 8.44
CA MET A 1 -15.52 4.49 6.97
C MET A 1 -14.08 4.67 6.50
N TYR A 2 -13.52 3.70 5.75
CA TYR A 2 -12.11 3.72 5.33
C TYR A 2 -11.92 4.78 4.22
N GLU A 3 -11.72 6.04 4.61
CA GLU A 3 -11.38 7.16 3.70
C GLU A 3 -9.88 7.20 3.33
N TYR A 4 -9.12 6.13 3.59
CA TYR A 4 -7.66 6.14 3.43
C TYR A 4 -7.17 5.80 2.02
N MET A 5 -8.00 5.24 1.13
CA MET A 5 -7.62 5.10 -0.28
C MET A 5 -8.07 6.35 -1.03
N THR A 6 -7.16 7.31 -1.12
CA THR A 6 -7.38 8.49 -1.95
C THR A 6 -7.40 8.04 -3.43
N GLU A 7 -8.29 8.61 -4.25
CA GLU A 7 -8.36 8.40 -5.70
C GLU A 7 -6.98 8.34 -6.41
N PRO A 8 -6.00 9.19 -6.05
CA PRO A 8 -4.63 9.11 -6.55
C PRO A 8 -3.95 7.76 -6.33
N LEU A 9 -4.11 7.14 -5.16
CA LEU A 9 -3.48 5.87 -4.83
C LEU A 9 -4.03 4.73 -5.69
N ILE A 10 -5.35 4.73 -5.93
CA ILE A 10 -6.01 3.79 -6.83
C ILE A 10 -5.52 3.98 -8.28
N ASN A 11 -5.42 5.23 -8.72
CA ASN A 11 -4.95 5.54 -10.07
C ASN A 11 -3.50 5.13 -10.31
N THR A 12 -2.59 5.40 -9.36
CA THR A 12 -1.19 4.97 -9.49
C THR A 12 -1.06 3.44 -9.44
N LEU A 13 -1.81 2.74 -8.58
CA LEU A 13 -1.82 1.27 -8.55
C LEU A 13 -2.36 0.65 -9.85
N ASN A 14 -3.40 1.24 -10.45
CA ASN A 14 -3.92 0.79 -11.76
C ASN A 14 -2.95 1.06 -12.91
N ALA A 15 -2.19 2.15 -12.83
CA ALA A 15 -1.18 2.51 -13.83
C ALA A 15 0.14 1.74 -13.65
N LEU A 16 0.35 1.07 -12.51
CA LEU A 16 1.62 0.45 -12.10
C LEU A 16 2.28 -0.43 -13.17
N PRO A 17 1.56 -1.30 -13.93
CA PRO A 17 2.18 -2.08 -15.00
C PRO A 17 2.80 -1.24 -16.13
N LYS A 18 2.32 0.00 -16.33
CA LYS A 18 2.84 0.94 -17.34
C LYS A 18 3.97 1.81 -16.81
N LEU A 19 4.03 1.99 -15.49
CA LEU A 19 5.01 2.84 -14.80
C LEU A 19 6.23 2.05 -14.31
N ALA A 20 6.09 0.74 -14.17
CA ALA A 20 7.17 -0.16 -13.77
C ALA A 20 8.35 -0.06 -14.74
N GLY A 21 9.55 0.09 -14.20
CA GLY A 21 10.76 0.23 -15.02
C GLY A 21 11.04 1.65 -15.53
N ASP A 22 10.15 2.62 -15.30
CA ASP A 22 10.33 4.00 -15.78
C ASP A 22 11.04 4.87 -14.71
N PRO A 23 12.24 5.40 -14.99
CA PRO A 23 12.94 6.30 -14.08
C PRO A 23 12.14 7.57 -13.75
N ALA A 24 11.32 8.07 -14.69
CA ALA A 24 10.53 9.29 -14.50
C ALA A 24 9.47 9.13 -13.41
N HIS A 25 8.96 7.92 -13.22
CA HIS A 25 7.90 7.60 -12.26
C HIS A 25 8.42 6.92 -10.98
N SER A 26 9.74 6.67 -10.91
CA SER A 26 10.36 5.99 -9.76
C SER A 26 10.18 6.75 -8.43
N ALA A 27 10.17 8.09 -8.45
CA ALA A 27 9.92 8.88 -7.24
C ALA A 27 8.47 8.77 -6.76
N GLU A 28 7.51 8.78 -7.69
CA GLU A 28 6.08 8.62 -7.38
C GLU A 28 5.80 7.23 -6.81
N LEU A 29 6.32 6.17 -7.45
CA LEU A 29 6.15 4.79 -6.97
C LEU A 29 6.75 4.58 -5.57
N LYS A 30 7.91 5.21 -5.27
CA LYS A 30 8.48 5.21 -3.91
C LYS A 30 7.58 5.92 -2.90
N ALA A 31 7.00 7.07 -3.27
CA ALA A 31 6.09 7.81 -2.41
C ALA A 31 4.81 7.01 -2.12
N VAL A 32 4.24 6.36 -3.14
CA VAL A 32 3.06 5.48 -2.97
C VAL A 32 3.39 4.27 -2.10
N ALA A 33 4.55 3.63 -2.30
CA ALA A 33 4.99 2.53 -1.44
C ALA A 33 5.10 2.96 0.03
N GLN A 34 5.64 4.16 0.29
CA GLN A 34 5.77 4.70 1.63
C GLN A 34 4.41 5.04 2.25
N ALA A 35 3.47 5.61 1.47
CA ALA A 35 2.12 5.89 1.94
C ALA A 35 1.36 4.62 2.32
N LEU A 36 1.45 3.57 1.48
CA LEU A 36 0.86 2.26 1.74
C LEU A 36 1.40 1.63 3.02
N GLU A 37 2.70 1.75 3.28
CA GLU A 37 3.29 1.21 4.49
C GLU A 37 2.86 1.98 5.75
N GLN A 38 2.76 3.31 5.67
CA GLN A 38 2.20 4.11 6.77
C GLN A 38 0.75 3.73 7.07
N MET A 39 -0.07 3.54 6.03
CA MET A 39 -1.43 3.04 6.18
C MET A 39 -1.47 1.65 6.82
N ALA A 40 -0.55 0.76 6.44
CA ALA A 40 -0.46 -0.57 7.04
C ALA A 40 -0.10 -0.50 8.53
N VAL A 41 0.80 0.41 8.93
CA VAL A 41 1.14 0.64 10.33
C VAL A 41 -0.08 1.14 11.11
N SER A 42 -0.75 2.19 10.62
CA SER A 42 -1.96 2.73 11.27
C SER A 42 -3.09 1.70 11.36
N ALA A 43 -3.30 0.91 10.30
CA ALA A 43 -4.26 -0.18 10.29
C ALA A 43 -3.90 -1.27 11.31
N ALA A 44 -2.62 -1.62 11.44
CA ALA A 44 -2.16 -2.60 12.43
C ALA A 44 -2.36 -2.11 13.87
N GLU A 45 -2.12 -0.83 14.14
CA GLU A 45 -2.36 -0.22 15.44
C GLU A 45 -3.85 -0.22 15.79
N ALA A 46 -4.71 0.20 14.87
CA ALA A 46 -6.16 0.13 15.03
C ALA A 46 -6.65 -1.31 15.23
N ASN A 47 -6.07 -2.26 14.49
CA ASN A 47 -6.42 -3.67 14.59
C ASN A 47 -6.07 -4.27 15.96
N ARG A 48 -4.92 -3.91 16.53
CA ARG A 48 -4.51 -4.33 17.88
C ARG A 48 -5.44 -3.81 18.97
N ALA A 49 -6.07 -2.66 18.75
CA ALA A 49 -7.02 -2.06 19.69
C ALA A 49 -8.39 -2.76 19.70
N SER A 50 -8.70 -3.62 18.71
CA SER A 50 -9.97 -4.36 18.68
C SER A 50 -9.98 -5.53 19.66
N ALA A 51 -11.07 -5.63 20.43
CA ALA A 51 -11.30 -6.74 21.36
C ALA A 51 -11.86 -8.00 20.66
N ASP A 52 -12.52 -7.84 19.50
CA ASP A 52 -13.12 -8.95 18.76
C ASP A 52 -12.06 -9.71 17.94
N PRO A 53 -11.92 -11.04 18.09
CA PRO A 53 -11.03 -11.86 17.27
C PRO A 53 -11.30 -11.80 15.76
N SER A 54 -12.56 -11.67 15.35
CA SER A 54 -12.98 -11.64 13.94
C SER A 54 -12.58 -10.33 13.26
N ASP A 55 -12.71 -9.21 13.99
CA ASP A 55 -12.21 -7.92 13.54
C ASP A 55 -10.69 -7.94 13.43
N ARG A 56 -10.00 -8.60 14.38
CA ARG A 56 -8.55 -8.77 14.34
C ARG A 56 -8.06 -9.56 13.13
N LEU A 57 -8.79 -10.60 12.73
CA LEU A 57 -8.49 -11.35 11.52
C LEU A 57 -8.69 -10.49 10.27
N THR A 58 -9.82 -9.79 10.17
CA THR A 58 -10.12 -8.91 9.04
C THR A 58 -9.09 -7.79 8.90
N GLY A 59 -8.73 -7.12 10.00
CA GLY A 59 -7.73 -6.07 9.98
C GLY A 59 -6.33 -6.59 9.66
N SER A 60 -5.99 -7.84 10.01
CA SER A 60 -4.72 -8.45 9.60
C SER A 60 -4.64 -8.60 8.08
N VAL A 61 -5.73 -9.04 7.42
CA VAL A 61 -5.79 -9.14 5.95
C VAL A 61 -5.61 -7.77 5.28
N ILE A 62 -6.20 -6.71 5.85
CA ILE A 62 -6.04 -5.34 5.35
C ILE A 62 -4.58 -4.89 5.46
N VAL A 63 -3.93 -5.13 6.61
CA VAL A 63 -2.51 -4.80 6.83
C VAL A 63 -1.61 -5.53 5.84
N ASP A 64 -1.84 -6.82 5.63
CA ASP A 64 -1.06 -7.63 4.70
C ASP A 64 -1.26 -7.17 3.25
N GLY A 65 -2.49 -6.82 2.86
CA GLY A 65 -2.79 -6.28 1.53
C GLY A 65 -2.08 -4.95 1.25
N LEU A 66 -2.05 -4.04 2.24
CA LEU A 66 -1.36 -2.76 2.13
C LEU A 66 0.16 -2.94 2.01
N ARG A 67 0.75 -3.86 2.79
CA ARG A 67 2.17 -4.20 2.69
C ARG A 67 2.51 -4.84 1.35
N ALA A 68 1.69 -5.76 0.86
CA ALA A 68 1.89 -6.39 -0.44
C ALA A 68 1.85 -5.34 -1.56
N ALA A 69 0.92 -4.39 -1.53
CA ALA A 69 0.87 -3.29 -2.49
C ALA A 69 2.13 -2.40 -2.41
N ALA A 70 2.63 -2.10 -1.20
CA ALA A 70 3.86 -1.32 -1.03
C ALA A 70 5.09 -2.03 -1.64
N GLU A 71 5.22 -3.34 -1.42
CA GLU A 71 6.27 -4.17 -2.01
C GLU A 71 6.18 -4.20 -3.53
N ILE A 72 4.97 -4.33 -4.11
CA ILE A 72 4.77 -4.28 -5.56
C ILE A 72 5.26 -2.94 -6.14
N CYS A 73 4.97 -1.82 -5.48
CA CYS A 73 5.48 -0.51 -5.89
C CYS A 73 7.02 -0.42 -5.82
N ARG A 74 7.66 -1.04 -4.81
CA ARG A 74 9.14 -1.08 -4.71
C ARG A 74 9.76 -1.93 -5.81
N SER A 75 9.24 -3.14 -6.03
CA SER A 75 9.71 -4.03 -7.10
C SER A 75 9.49 -3.42 -8.50
N ALA A 76 8.47 -2.59 -8.69
CA ALA A 76 8.24 -1.86 -9.94
C ALA A 76 9.34 -0.82 -10.22
N VAL A 77 9.94 -0.22 -9.17
CA VAL A 77 11.08 0.69 -9.30
C VAL A 77 12.37 -0.06 -9.61
N GLU A 78 12.60 -1.21 -8.96
CA GLU A 78 13.81 -2.01 -9.14
C GLU A 78 13.93 -2.62 -10.54
N GLN A 79 12.81 -2.87 -11.22
CA GLN A 79 12.78 -3.28 -12.63
C GLN A 79 13.35 -2.23 -13.61
N ALA A 80 13.55 -0.98 -13.15
CA ALA A 80 14.13 0.11 -13.94
C ALA A 80 15.67 0.12 -13.92
N ALA A 81 16.28 -0.64 -12.99
CA ALA A 81 17.70 -0.56 -12.64
C ALA A 81 18.54 -1.65 -13.32
#